data_AF-A0A660HTV1-F1
#
_entry.id   AF-A0A660HTV1-F1
#
_cell.length_a   1.000
_cell.length_b   1.000
_cell.length_c   1.000
_cell.angle_alpha   90.00
_cell.angle_beta   90.00
_cell.angle_gamma   90.00
#
_symmetry.space_group_name_H-M   'P 1'
#
loop_
_entity.id
_entity.type
_entity.pdbx_description
1 polymer ?
#
loop_
_entity_poly.entity_id
_entity_poly.type
_entity_poly.pdbx_seq_one_letter_code
_entity_poly.pdbx_strand_id
1 'polypeptide(L)'
;MSPDTGNKFTEGGDDSLSRYLKPDSPEIKEIKSLQGKEYEYSDYLGTIEYSIARYFYENDRGIKDKDAVAALNNIKNNYDKKISFFEQDLEIEIIENLIELLEDEPISHHEFKLAIDYVLEVIDNRSWMEDDQAYLKWAAYVMGLFTEKEREEYETEIRKLAARMGFSSKHADLMLMKGEEEDYFEFVENYGAEGTEELTDEELIAEMEKRFLSMPEDEKFDFLLENGPEFYELVGLYLSDLSERGEFDKIQTLYRKLTEKYDDFLYLYVYMGGVYLEKDPSLAKSYFEKALETLDRTDELSDSTREVLRAQFLNLIKKLK
;
A
#
# COMPACT_ATOMS: atom_id res chain seq x y z
N MET A 1 27.84 -9.34 20.47
CA MET A 1 27.69 -9.05 21.92
C MET A 1 26.21 -8.82 22.10
N SER A 2 25.51 -9.70 22.82
CA SER A 2 24.08 -9.50 23.08
C SER A 2 23.92 -8.30 24.01
N PRO A 3 23.04 -7.33 23.71
CA PRO A 3 22.62 -6.35 24.70
C PRO A 3 21.91 -7.10 25.83
N ASP A 4 22.26 -6.73 27.05
CA ASP A 4 21.68 -7.25 28.28
C ASP A 4 20.21 -6.79 28.35
N THR A 5 19.25 -7.68 28.06
CA THR A 5 17.80 -7.42 28.14
C THR A 5 17.28 -7.54 29.58
N GLY A 6 18.11 -7.15 30.54
CA GLY A 6 17.77 -7.16 31.96
C GLY A 6 16.68 -6.14 32.25
N ASN A 7 15.50 -6.65 32.62
CA ASN A 7 14.38 -5.89 33.17
C ASN A 7 14.89 -4.87 34.21
N LYS A 8 14.84 -3.57 33.88
CA LYS A 8 15.52 -2.48 34.63
C LYS A 8 14.92 -2.22 36.02
N PHE A 9 13.83 -2.89 36.40
CA PHE A 9 13.02 -2.55 37.58
C PHE A 9 13.35 -3.29 38.88
N THR A 10 14.48 -4.01 38.96
CA THR A 10 14.83 -4.70 40.21
C THR A 10 15.35 -3.80 41.34
N GLU A 11 15.62 -2.51 41.11
CA GLU A 11 16.20 -1.62 42.15
C GLU A 11 15.41 -0.35 42.52
N GLY A 12 14.28 -0.05 41.86
CA GLY A 12 13.39 1.07 42.20
C GLY A 12 11.98 0.56 42.41
N GLY A 13 11.38 0.78 43.58
CA GLY A 13 10.10 0.18 43.98
C GLY A 13 8.99 0.33 42.92
N ASP A 14 8.15 -0.71 42.85
CA ASP A 14 6.98 -0.88 41.97
C ASP A 14 6.04 0.35 41.94
N ASP A 15 6.43 1.33 41.12
CA ASP A 15 5.78 2.63 40.95
C ASP A 15 4.65 2.56 39.93
N SER A 16 3.92 3.65 39.73
CA SER A 16 2.90 3.78 38.67
C SER A 16 3.35 4.79 37.62
N LEU A 17 2.96 4.58 36.36
CA LEU A 17 3.22 5.55 35.28
C LEU A 17 2.60 6.93 35.60
N SER A 18 1.48 6.95 36.32
CA SER A 18 0.83 8.19 36.75
C SER A 18 1.71 9.13 37.59
N ARG A 19 2.73 8.62 38.28
CA ARG A 19 3.63 9.44 39.10
C ARG A 19 4.52 10.35 38.26
N TYR A 20 4.79 9.96 37.03
CA TYR A 20 5.62 10.69 36.07
C TYR A 20 4.81 11.71 35.25
N LEU A 21 3.50 11.79 35.49
CA LEU A 21 2.61 12.72 34.79
C LEU A 21 2.29 13.94 35.66
N LYS A 22 2.08 15.08 35.00
CA LYS A 22 1.63 16.33 35.64
C LYS A 22 0.13 16.33 35.88
N PRO A 23 -0.35 17.06 36.90
CA PRO A 23 -1.78 17.33 37.04
C PRO A 23 -2.29 18.17 35.87
N ASP A 24 -3.50 17.88 35.40
CA ASP A 24 -4.14 18.63 34.32
C ASP A 24 -4.43 20.09 34.73
N SER A 25 -4.17 21.04 33.83
CA SER A 25 -4.70 22.40 33.93
C SER A 25 -6.05 22.55 33.21
N PRO A 26 -6.86 23.59 33.51
CA PRO A 26 -8.07 23.86 32.76
C PRO A 26 -7.84 24.00 31.25
N GLU A 27 -6.77 24.67 30.84
CA GLU A 27 -6.41 24.90 29.44
C GLU A 27 -6.07 23.57 28.73
N ILE A 28 -5.33 22.70 29.39
CA ILE A 28 -4.96 21.40 28.81
C ILE A 28 -6.19 20.51 28.59
N LYS A 29 -7.19 20.57 29.49
CA LYS A 29 -8.45 19.83 29.31
C LYS A 29 -9.29 20.31 28.13
N GLU A 30 -9.00 21.48 27.58
CA GLU A 30 -9.67 21.98 26.38
C GLU A 30 -9.12 21.33 25.09
N ILE A 31 -7.93 20.71 25.14
CA ILE A 31 -7.37 19.98 24.01
C ILE A 31 -8.22 18.72 23.78
N LYS A 32 -8.80 18.57 22.58
CA LYS A 32 -9.69 17.46 22.25
C LYS A 32 -9.02 16.32 21.49
N SER A 33 -7.97 16.63 20.75
CA SER A 33 -7.20 15.71 19.91
C SER A 33 -5.79 16.28 19.72
N LEU A 34 -4.84 15.40 19.38
CA LEU A 34 -3.49 15.79 18.95
C LEU A 34 -3.39 16.02 17.44
N GLN A 35 -4.48 15.87 16.69
CA GLN A 35 -4.50 16.16 15.26
C GLN A 35 -4.09 17.62 14.99
N GLY A 36 -3.09 17.82 14.12
CA GLY A 36 -2.47 19.11 13.82
C GLY A 36 -1.47 19.60 14.89
N LYS A 37 -1.15 18.77 15.88
CA LYS A 37 -0.17 19.02 16.94
C LYS A 37 0.87 17.89 17.05
N GLU A 38 0.96 17.03 16.05
CA GLU A 38 1.80 15.83 16.05
C GLU A 38 3.26 16.17 16.36
N TYR A 39 3.76 17.29 15.83
CA TYR A 39 5.11 17.76 16.09
C TYR A 39 5.36 18.14 17.56
N GLU A 40 4.37 18.69 18.27
CA GLU A 40 4.50 19.05 19.69
C GLU A 40 4.59 17.81 20.58
N TYR A 41 4.02 16.68 20.13
CA TYR A 41 3.97 15.42 20.87
C TYR A 41 4.82 14.32 20.23
N SER A 42 5.69 14.66 19.27
CA SER A 42 6.39 13.68 18.43
C SER A 42 7.23 12.70 19.22
N ASP A 43 7.83 13.15 20.32
CA ASP A 43 8.67 12.29 21.15
C ASP A 43 7.84 11.22 21.86
N TYR A 44 6.66 11.58 22.41
CA TYR A 44 5.76 10.61 23.06
C TYR A 44 5.15 9.65 22.05
N LEU A 45 4.68 10.17 20.91
CA LEU A 45 4.12 9.35 19.83
C LEU A 45 5.19 8.40 19.29
N GLY A 46 6.36 8.93 18.94
CA GLY A 46 7.50 8.16 18.46
C GLY A 46 7.96 7.10 19.46
N THR A 47 8.02 7.41 20.76
CA THR A 47 8.35 6.42 21.79
C THR A 47 7.34 5.28 21.84
N ILE A 48 6.04 5.56 21.82
CA ILE A 48 5.00 4.52 21.83
C ILE A 48 5.11 3.64 20.58
N GLU A 49 5.15 4.25 19.40
CA GLU A 49 5.22 3.55 18.12
C GLU A 49 6.52 2.74 17.99
N TYR A 50 7.64 3.29 18.45
CA TYR A 50 8.93 2.60 18.46
C TYR A 50 8.93 1.39 19.38
N SER A 51 8.40 1.50 20.61
CA SER A 51 8.30 0.37 21.53
C SER A 51 7.47 -0.78 20.94
N ILE A 52 6.35 -0.46 20.28
CA ILE A 52 5.52 -1.47 19.61
C ILE A 52 6.29 -2.12 18.44
N ALA A 53 6.88 -1.30 17.56
CA ALA A 53 7.62 -1.76 16.40
C ALA A 53 8.81 -2.65 16.79
N ARG A 54 9.56 -2.22 17.80
CA ARG A 54 10.72 -2.93 18.33
C ARG A 54 10.32 -4.26 18.96
N TYR A 55 9.28 -4.28 19.79
CA TYR A 55 8.80 -5.52 20.40
C TYR A 55 8.35 -6.53 19.33
N PHE A 56 7.58 -6.08 18.33
CA PHE A 56 7.20 -6.92 17.20
C PHE A 56 8.41 -7.47 16.44
N TYR A 57 9.43 -6.65 16.23
CA TYR A 57 10.58 -7.03 15.41
C TYR A 57 11.59 -7.92 16.15
N GLU A 58 11.94 -7.55 17.39
CA GLU A 58 13.00 -8.18 18.17
C GLU A 58 12.50 -9.33 19.07
N ASN A 59 11.25 -9.28 19.53
CA ASN A 59 10.74 -10.19 20.57
C ASN A 59 9.70 -11.18 20.01
N ASP A 60 8.65 -10.69 19.34
CA ASP A 60 7.56 -11.55 18.87
C ASP A 60 6.99 -11.09 17.52
N ARG A 61 7.42 -11.77 16.43
CA ARG A 61 6.91 -11.54 15.07
C ARG A 61 5.47 -12.05 14.85
N GLY A 62 4.89 -12.73 15.84
CA GLY A 62 3.56 -13.34 15.80
C GLY A 62 2.45 -12.48 16.40
N ILE A 63 2.77 -11.38 17.10
CA ILE A 63 1.75 -10.45 17.60
C ILE A 63 0.99 -9.78 16.46
N LYS A 64 -0.24 -9.36 16.74
CA LYS A 64 -1.16 -8.75 15.79
C LYS A 64 -1.50 -7.32 16.21
N ASP A 65 -2.03 -6.53 15.28
CA ASP A 65 -2.43 -5.15 15.54
C ASP A 65 -3.43 -5.07 16.72
N LYS A 66 -4.34 -6.06 16.84
CA LYS A 66 -5.27 -6.17 17.97
C LYS A 66 -4.58 -6.34 19.34
N ASP A 67 -3.39 -6.93 19.37
CA ASP A 67 -2.63 -7.16 20.61
C ASP A 67 -1.98 -5.85 21.05
N ALA A 68 -1.46 -5.05 20.10
CA ALA A 68 -1.03 -3.68 20.35
C ALA A 68 -2.18 -2.78 20.83
N VAL A 69 -3.35 -2.86 20.19
CA VAL A 69 -4.57 -2.16 20.64
C VAL A 69 -4.96 -2.56 22.05
N ALA A 70 -4.88 -3.84 22.40
CA ALA A 70 -5.18 -4.33 23.75
C ALA A 70 -4.19 -3.78 24.78
N ALA A 71 -2.89 -3.80 24.48
CA ALA A 71 -1.85 -3.26 25.35
C ALA A 71 -2.04 -1.75 25.59
N LEU A 72 -2.22 -0.96 24.53
CA LEU A 72 -2.45 0.49 24.61
C LEU A 72 -3.70 0.83 25.42
N ASN A 73 -4.82 0.12 25.19
CA ASN A 73 -6.03 0.32 25.98
C ASN A 73 -5.84 -0.07 27.45
N ASN A 74 -5.09 -1.14 27.74
CA ASN A 74 -4.82 -1.52 29.12
C ASN A 74 -3.98 -0.46 29.83
N ILE A 75 -2.91 0.03 29.19
CA ILE A 75 -2.07 1.12 29.69
C ILE A 75 -2.92 2.38 29.93
N LYS A 76 -3.68 2.83 28.92
CA LYS A 76 -4.52 4.03 29.01
C LYS A 76 -5.52 3.99 30.18
N ASN A 77 -6.08 2.83 30.46
CA ASN A 77 -7.11 2.67 31.49
C ASN A 77 -6.55 2.37 32.88
N ASN A 78 -5.29 1.93 32.98
CA ASN A 78 -4.68 1.47 34.22
C ASN A 78 -3.32 2.12 34.53
N TYR A 79 -2.94 3.23 33.90
CA TYR A 79 -1.66 3.92 34.14
C TYR A 79 -1.46 4.40 35.59
N ASP A 80 -2.53 4.47 36.40
CA ASP A 80 -2.51 4.73 37.85
C ASP A 80 -2.15 3.50 38.69
N LYS A 81 -2.20 2.31 38.10
CA LYS A 81 -1.79 1.06 38.74
C LYS A 81 -0.28 0.96 38.76
N LYS A 82 0.21 0.11 39.66
CA LYS A 82 1.63 -0.20 39.75
C LYS A 82 2.09 -0.94 38.49
N ILE A 83 3.34 -0.79 38.10
CA ILE A 83 3.91 -1.44 36.92
C ILE A 83 3.73 -2.97 36.98
N SER A 84 3.82 -3.58 38.17
CA SER A 84 3.57 -5.01 38.37
C SER A 84 2.14 -5.49 38.05
N PHE A 85 1.19 -4.58 37.83
CA PHE A 85 -0.15 -4.91 37.35
C PHE A 85 -0.13 -5.37 35.88
N PHE A 86 0.81 -4.88 35.09
CA PHE A 86 0.90 -5.19 33.66
C PHE A 86 1.66 -6.51 33.49
N GLU A 87 0.97 -7.51 32.93
CA GLU A 87 1.50 -8.86 32.79
C GLU A 87 2.04 -9.14 31.38
N GLN A 88 1.68 -8.32 30.38
CA GLN A 88 2.12 -8.53 29.01
C GLN A 88 3.46 -7.82 28.76
N ASP A 89 4.42 -8.53 28.18
CA ASP A 89 5.75 -7.97 27.91
C ASP A 89 5.68 -6.73 26.99
N LEU A 90 4.74 -6.67 26.04
CA LEU A 90 4.51 -5.48 25.21
C LEU A 90 4.05 -4.27 26.04
N GLU A 91 3.18 -4.48 27.02
CA GLU A 91 2.74 -3.40 27.90
C GLU A 91 3.91 -2.85 28.71
N ILE A 92 4.73 -3.76 29.24
CA ILE A 92 5.94 -3.43 29.99
C ILE A 92 6.88 -2.64 29.09
N GLU A 93 7.25 -3.13 27.90
CA GLU A 93 8.14 -2.43 26.97
C GLU A 93 7.69 -0.98 26.69
N ILE A 94 6.40 -0.77 26.41
CA ILE A 94 5.85 0.58 26.18
C ILE A 94 5.98 1.46 27.43
N ILE A 95 5.62 0.92 28.60
CA ILE A 95 5.70 1.65 29.88
C ILE A 95 7.13 2.03 30.22
N GLU A 96 8.09 1.11 30.07
CA GLU A 96 9.49 1.34 30.44
C GLU A 96 10.10 2.49 29.61
N ASN A 97 9.90 2.45 28.28
CA ASN A 97 10.41 3.49 27.39
C ASN A 97 9.70 4.83 27.61
N LEU A 98 8.40 4.82 27.92
CA LEU A 98 7.67 6.05 28.27
C LEU A 98 8.12 6.65 29.60
N ILE A 99 8.40 5.85 30.63
CA ILE A 99 8.90 6.36 31.91
C ILE A 99 10.22 7.09 31.70
N GLU A 100 11.13 6.53 30.90
CA GLU A 100 12.42 7.16 30.59
C GLU A 100 12.21 8.56 29.97
N LEU A 101 11.26 8.71 29.04
CA LEU A 101 10.91 10.00 28.45
C LEU A 101 10.22 10.94 29.45
N LEU A 102 9.24 10.44 30.22
CA LEU A 102 8.42 11.26 31.13
C LEU A 102 9.18 11.76 32.37
N GLU A 103 10.28 11.11 32.74
CA GLU A 103 11.18 11.59 33.79
C GLU A 103 11.82 12.93 33.41
N ASP A 104 12.20 13.09 32.14
CA ASP A 104 12.84 14.30 31.61
C ASP A 104 11.79 15.32 31.11
N GLU A 105 10.78 14.85 30.38
CA GLU A 105 9.75 15.66 29.73
C GLU A 105 8.33 15.22 30.15
N PRO A 106 7.86 15.60 31.34
CA PRO A 106 6.55 15.17 31.81
C PRO A 106 5.40 15.94 31.12
N ILE A 107 4.42 15.21 30.60
CA ILE A 107 3.11 15.71 30.13
C ILE A 107 2.01 15.49 31.17
N SER A 108 0.85 16.12 30.98
CA SER A 108 -0.30 15.91 31.86
C SER A 108 -0.98 14.54 31.65
N HIS A 109 -1.84 14.16 32.60
CA HIS A 109 -2.67 12.94 32.46
C HIS A 109 -3.59 12.98 31.24
N HIS A 110 -4.15 14.15 30.93
CA HIS A 110 -5.01 14.33 29.78
C HIS A 110 -4.25 14.18 28.47
N GLU A 111 -3.10 14.83 28.34
CA GLU A 111 -2.23 14.72 27.15
C GLU A 111 -1.72 13.30 26.94
N PHE A 112 -1.35 12.60 28.02
CA PHE A 112 -0.95 11.20 27.94
C PHE A 112 -2.04 10.32 27.32
N LYS A 113 -3.31 10.50 27.73
CA LYS A 113 -4.44 9.76 27.15
C LYS A 113 -4.63 10.11 25.68
N LEU A 114 -4.47 11.38 25.32
CA LEU A 114 -4.57 11.82 23.93
C LEU A 114 -3.44 11.25 23.06
N ALA A 115 -2.22 11.09 23.58
CA ALA A 115 -1.13 10.45 22.87
C ALA A 115 -1.43 8.97 22.57
N ILE A 116 -1.95 8.24 23.55
CA ILE A 116 -2.38 6.85 23.34
C ILE A 116 -3.56 6.78 22.34
N ASP A 117 -4.53 7.69 22.45
CA ASP A 117 -5.67 7.76 21.54
C ASP A 117 -5.25 8.04 20.10
N TYR A 118 -4.27 8.91 19.92
CA TYR A 118 -3.70 9.18 18.60
C TYR A 118 -3.07 7.92 17.99
N VAL A 119 -2.23 7.20 18.75
CA VAL A 119 -1.63 5.95 18.23
C VAL A 119 -2.70 4.89 17.93
N LEU A 120 -3.74 4.78 18.76
CA LEU A 120 -4.88 3.91 18.48
C LEU A 120 -5.58 4.27 17.15
N GLU A 121 -5.75 5.56 16.88
CA GLU A 121 -6.30 6.04 15.60
C GLU A 121 -5.37 5.72 14.42
N VAL A 122 -4.05 5.86 14.59
CA VAL A 122 -3.06 5.48 13.57
C VAL A 122 -3.14 3.98 13.25
N ILE A 123 -3.37 3.13 14.25
CA ILE A 123 -3.60 1.68 14.05
C ILE A 123 -4.90 1.45 13.27
N ASP A 124 -6.00 2.09 13.69
CA ASP A 124 -7.31 1.93 13.07
C ASP A 124 -7.33 2.38 11.60
N ASN A 125 -6.61 3.46 11.28
CA ASN A 125 -6.42 3.99 9.93
C ASN A 125 -5.71 3.04 8.95
N ARG A 126 -5.20 1.89 9.43
CA ARG A 126 -4.56 0.84 8.61
C ARG A 126 -5.36 -0.46 8.57
N SER A 127 -6.49 -0.53 9.27
CA SER A 127 -7.34 -1.73 9.33
C SER A 127 -7.92 -2.14 7.97
N TRP A 128 -8.02 -1.21 7.02
CA TRP A 128 -8.47 -1.46 5.64
C TRP A 128 -7.51 -2.31 4.81
N MET A 129 -6.26 -2.49 5.24
CA MET A 129 -5.25 -3.25 4.50
C MET A 129 -5.46 -4.78 4.54
N GLU A 130 -6.49 -5.24 5.26
CA GLU A 130 -6.87 -6.66 5.41
C GLU A 130 -5.73 -7.59 5.88
N ASP A 131 -4.70 -7.01 6.52
CA ASP A 131 -3.58 -7.69 7.16
C ASP A 131 -3.72 -7.51 8.68
N ASP A 132 -3.62 -8.61 9.43
CA ASP A 132 -3.73 -8.55 10.89
C ASP A 132 -2.48 -8.01 11.60
N GLN A 133 -1.45 -7.66 10.82
CA GLN A 133 -0.21 -7.01 11.22
C GLN A 133 0.08 -5.73 10.40
N ALA A 134 -0.94 -5.10 9.81
CA ALA A 134 -0.79 -3.94 8.93
C ALA A 134 -0.02 -2.80 9.60
N TYR A 135 -0.45 -2.40 10.80
CA TYR A 135 0.21 -1.35 11.57
C TYR A 135 1.60 -1.78 12.05
N LEU A 136 1.72 -3.00 12.60
CA LEU A 136 3.00 -3.50 13.13
C LEU A 136 4.11 -3.52 12.06
N LYS A 137 3.79 -3.99 10.85
CA LYS A 137 4.73 -4.00 9.73
C LYS A 137 5.06 -2.59 9.25
N TRP A 138 4.06 -1.71 9.19
CA TRP A 138 4.27 -0.30 8.83
C TRP A 138 5.18 0.41 9.84
N ALA A 139 4.92 0.27 11.13
CA ALA A 139 5.71 0.90 12.18
C ALA A 139 7.16 0.37 12.16
N ALA A 140 7.36 -0.93 12.02
CA ALA A 140 8.70 -1.52 11.88
C ALA A 140 9.44 -1.08 10.62
N TYR A 141 8.71 -0.86 9.52
CA TYR A 141 9.26 -0.31 8.29
C TYR A 141 9.71 1.15 8.48
N VAL A 142 8.83 2.02 9.00
CA VAL A 142 9.11 3.45 9.21
C VAL A 142 10.24 3.67 10.21
N MET A 143 10.29 2.87 11.27
CA MET A 143 11.37 2.90 12.27
C MET A 143 12.69 2.30 11.76
N GLY A 144 12.74 1.82 10.52
CA GLY A 144 13.95 1.31 9.89
C GLY A 144 14.46 -0.01 10.48
N LEU A 145 13.58 -0.80 11.10
CA LEU A 145 13.95 -2.07 11.75
C LEU A 145 14.18 -3.19 10.74
N PHE A 146 13.45 -3.17 9.62
CA PHE A 146 13.55 -4.19 8.57
C PHE A 146 14.94 -4.27 7.95
N THR A 147 15.38 -5.50 7.67
CA THR A 147 16.52 -5.73 6.77
C THR A 147 16.21 -5.24 5.36
N GLU A 148 17.24 -5.06 4.52
CA GLU A 148 17.03 -4.59 3.15
C GLU A 148 16.08 -5.48 2.34
N LYS A 149 16.21 -6.80 2.52
CA LYS A 149 15.33 -7.78 1.87
C LYS A 149 13.87 -7.65 2.33
N GLU A 150 13.65 -7.50 3.63
CA GLU A 150 12.30 -7.32 4.18
C GLU A 150 11.70 -5.97 3.75
N ARG A 151 12.53 -4.93 3.63
CA ARG A 151 12.13 -3.61 3.11
C ARG A 151 11.63 -3.73 1.66
N GLU A 152 12.41 -4.35 0.78
CA GLU A 152 12.04 -4.57 -0.62
C GLU A 152 10.75 -5.39 -0.76
N GLU A 153 10.61 -6.47 0.04
CA GLU A 153 9.42 -7.30 0.07
C GLU A 153 8.19 -6.51 0.53
N TYR A 154 8.30 -5.76 1.63
CA TYR A 154 7.21 -4.95 2.14
C TYR A 154 6.78 -3.88 1.14
N GLU A 155 7.72 -3.14 0.55
CA GLU A 155 7.41 -2.11 -0.45
C GLU A 155 6.71 -2.69 -1.69
N THR A 156 7.14 -3.88 -2.13
CA THR A 156 6.50 -4.59 -3.23
C THR A 156 5.05 -4.94 -2.91
N GLU A 157 4.78 -5.42 -1.70
CA GLU A 157 3.42 -5.77 -1.28
C GLU A 157 2.52 -4.52 -1.13
N ILE A 158 3.05 -3.41 -0.59
CA ILE A 158 2.31 -2.14 -0.51
C ILE A 158 2.00 -1.59 -1.90
N ARG A 159 2.95 -1.64 -2.85
CA ARG A 159 2.69 -1.20 -4.23
C ARG A 159 1.63 -2.07 -4.92
N LYS A 160 1.65 -3.39 -4.71
CA LYS A 160 0.61 -4.29 -5.22
C LYS A 160 -0.75 -4.01 -4.58
N LEU A 161 -0.79 -3.75 -3.27
CA LEU A 161 -2.03 -3.39 -2.58
C LEU A 161 -2.59 -2.09 -3.12
N ALA A 162 -1.76 -1.05 -3.25
CA ALA A 162 -2.13 0.23 -3.83
C ALA A 162 -2.72 0.05 -5.24
N ALA A 163 -2.03 -0.68 -6.12
CA ALA A 163 -2.52 -0.96 -7.47
C ALA A 163 -3.88 -1.68 -7.48
N ARG A 164 -4.05 -2.71 -6.63
CA ARG A 164 -5.35 -3.42 -6.50
C ARG A 164 -6.49 -2.53 -6.04
N MET A 165 -6.19 -1.47 -5.30
CA MET A 165 -7.17 -0.50 -4.79
C MET A 165 -7.35 0.70 -5.73
N GLY A 166 -6.74 0.69 -6.92
CA GLY A 166 -6.79 1.80 -7.88
C GLY A 166 -5.90 3.00 -7.50
N PHE A 167 -5.03 2.85 -6.50
CA PHE A 167 -4.12 3.91 -6.08
C PHE A 167 -2.88 3.97 -6.98
N SER A 168 -2.47 5.18 -7.34
CA SER A 168 -1.27 5.39 -8.18
C SER A 168 0.03 5.05 -7.44
N SER A 169 1.13 4.95 -8.19
CA SER A 169 2.46 4.71 -7.59
C SER A 169 2.87 5.79 -6.58
N LYS A 170 2.42 7.04 -6.77
CA LYS A 170 2.66 8.14 -5.83
C LYS A 170 1.92 7.92 -4.50
N HIS A 171 0.69 7.43 -4.54
CA HIS A 171 -0.05 7.06 -3.34
C HIS A 171 0.64 5.91 -2.59
N ALA A 172 1.18 4.93 -3.31
CA ALA A 172 1.99 3.88 -2.70
C ALA A 172 3.26 4.44 -2.05
N ASP A 173 3.92 5.42 -2.67
CA ASP A 173 5.09 6.10 -2.10
C ASP A 173 4.72 6.87 -0.82
N LEU A 174 3.55 7.52 -0.77
CA LEU A 174 3.02 8.18 0.43
C LEU A 174 2.72 7.17 1.56
N MET A 175 2.10 6.03 1.24
CA MET A 175 1.89 4.95 2.23
C MET A 175 3.21 4.40 2.78
N LEU A 176 4.28 4.44 1.98
CA LEU A 176 5.65 4.06 2.33
C LEU A 176 6.48 5.21 2.92
N MET A 177 5.86 6.36 3.20
CA MET A 177 6.54 7.54 3.70
C MET A 177 7.72 8.04 2.85
N LYS A 178 7.65 7.83 1.52
CA LYS A 178 8.70 8.19 0.54
C LYS A 178 8.46 9.48 -0.26
N GLY A 179 7.33 10.16 -0.04
CA GLY A 179 6.99 11.42 -0.70
C GLY A 179 7.69 12.65 -0.10
N GLU A 180 7.78 13.73 -0.87
CA GLU A 180 8.20 15.04 -0.34
C GLU A 180 7.04 15.68 0.46
N GLU A 181 7.34 16.63 1.36
CA GLU A 181 6.33 17.28 2.21
C GLU A 181 5.18 17.90 1.38
N GLU A 182 5.49 18.42 0.18
CA GLU A 182 4.50 18.92 -0.79
C GLU A 182 3.55 17.82 -1.31
N ASP A 183 4.03 16.58 -1.48
CA ASP A 183 3.19 15.44 -1.89
C ASP A 183 2.20 15.04 -0.78
N TYR A 184 2.55 15.25 0.50
CA TYR A 184 1.63 15.04 1.63
C TYR A 184 0.57 16.13 1.71
N PHE A 185 0.93 17.40 1.46
CA PHE A 185 -0.04 18.48 1.39
C PHE A 185 -0.99 18.29 0.20
N GLU A 186 -0.50 17.87 -0.97
CA GLU A 186 -1.36 17.48 -2.11
C GLU A 186 -2.28 16.31 -1.74
N PHE A 187 -1.79 15.30 -1.01
CA PHE A 187 -2.60 14.18 -0.55
C PHE A 187 -3.66 14.60 0.48
N VAL A 188 -3.31 15.39 1.50
CA VAL A 188 -4.20 15.81 2.59
C VAL A 188 -5.20 16.88 2.16
N GLU A 189 -4.82 17.82 1.27
CA GLU A 189 -5.78 18.78 0.70
C GLU A 189 -6.83 18.09 -0.19
N ASN A 190 -6.47 16.96 -0.81
CA ASN A 190 -7.38 16.13 -1.59
C ASN A 190 -8.16 15.09 -0.76
N TYR A 191 -7.64 14.68 0.41
CA TYR A 191 -8.32 13.78 1.35
C TYR A 191 -8.97 14.57 2.50
N GLY A 192 -10.12 15.18 2.22
CA GLY A 192 -10.91 15.86 3.26
C GLY A 192 -11.89 16.90 2.73
N ALA A 193 -11.78 17.31 1.46
CA ALA A 193 -12.82 18.08 0.80
C ALA A 193 -13.95 17.12 0.39
N GLU A 194 -15.11 17.23 1.04
CA GLU A 194 -16.37 16.73 0.48
C GLU A 194 -16.55 17.34 -0.92
N GLY A 195 -16.18 16.57 -1.94
CA GLY A 195 -16.33 16.93 -3.35
C GLY A 195 -15.06 17.46 -4.02
N THR A 196 -14.15 16.56 -4.37
CA THR A 196 -13.34 16.68 -5.59
C THR A 196 -13.27 15.29 -6.24
N GLU A 197 -13.63 15.25 -7.51
CA GLU A 197 -13.89 14.06 -8.32
C GLU A 197 -12.71 13.08 -8.25
N GLU A 198 -13.01 11.81 -7.98
CA GLU A 198 -12.21 10.68 -8.45
C GLU A 198 -11.78 11.03 -9.88
N LEU A 199 -10.48 10.96 -10.19
CA LEU A 199 -10.10 10.92 -11.60
C LEU A 199 -10.93 9.79 -12.18
N THR A 200 -11.80 10.14 -13.12
CA THR A 200 -12.59 9.11 -13.80
C THR A 200 -11.59 8.13 -14.43
N ASP A 201 -11.98 6.87 -14.63
CA ASP A 201 -11.12 5.88 -15.31
C ASP A 201 -10.49 6.47 -16.59
N GLU A 202 -11.22 7.36 -17.27
CA GLU A 202 -10.80 8.11 -18.45
C GLU A 202 -9.64 9.09 -18.20
N GLU A 203 -9.61 9.80 -17.07
CA GLU A 203 -8.54 10.75 -16.73
C GLU A 203 -7.27 10.03 -16.22
N LEU A 204 -7.45 8.89 -15.54
CA LEU A 204 -6.35 8.02 -15.13
C LEU A 204 -5.69 7.36 -16.34
N ILE A 205 -6.49 6.89 -17.30
CA ILE A 205 -6.00 6.38 -18.59
C ILE A 205 -5.28 7.49 -19.36
N ALA A 206 -5.79 8.71 -19.37
CA ALA A 206 -5.17 9.83 -20.09
C ALA A 206 -3.79 10.23 -19.54
N GLU A 207 -3.63 10.28 -18.21
CA GLU A 207 -2.32 10.57 -17.61
C GLU A 207 -1.34 9.41 -17.78
N MET A 208 -1.83 8.16 -17.69
CA MET A 208 -1.02 6.97 -17.96
C MET A 208 -0.57 6.88 -19.41
N GLU A 209 -1.44 7.22 -20.36
CA GLU A 209 -1.10 7.33 -21.78
C GLU A 209 -0.02 8.40 -22.00
N LYS A 210 -0.18 9.60 -21.42
CA LYS A 210 0.80 10.69 -21.51
C LYS A 210 2.16 10.29 -20.94
N ARG A 211 2.18 9.60 -19.80
CA ARG A 211 3.41 9.07 -19.19
C ARG A 211 4.04 8.01 -20.09
N PHE A 212 3.26 7.03 -20.54
CA PHE A 212 3.72 5.96 -21.42
C PHE A 212 4.32 6.50 -22.73
N LEU A 213 3.69 7.52 -23.33
CA LEU A 213 4.20 8.16 -24.54
C LEU A 213 5.58 8.81 -24.32
N SER A 214 5.84 9.34 -23.13
CA SER A 214 7.10 9.99 -22.76
C SER A 214 8.24 9.05 -22.34
N MET A 215 7.94 7.77 -22.08
CA MET A 215 8.96 6.80 -21.65
C MET A 215 9.97 6.45 -22.76
N PRO A 216 11.21 6.09 -22.41
CA PRO A 216 12.14 5.40 -23.31
C PRO A 216 11.56 4.09 -23.86
N GLU A 217 12.00 3.68 -25.06
CA GLU A 217 11.45 2.53 -25.78
C GLU A 217 11.59 1.19 -25.03
N ASP A 218 12.72 0.99 -24.37
CA ASP A 218 13.00 -0.17 -23.51
C ASP A 218 12.11 -0.18 -22.26
N GLU A 219 11.89 0.99 -21.65
CA GLU A 219 10.98 1.13 -20.52
C GLU A 219 9.52 0.89 -20.91
N LYS A 220 9.08 1.34 -22.11
CA LYS A 220 7.73 1.04 -22.63
C LYS A 220 7.52 -0.46 -22.75
N PHE A 221 8.52 -1.17 -23.26
CA PHE A 221 8.45 -2.61 -23.45
C PHE A 221 8.27 -3.34 -22.11
N ASP A 222 9.11 -3.02 -21.13
CA ASP A 222 9.04 -3.62 -19.79
C ASP A 222 7.74 -3.21 -19.05
N PHE A 223 7.29 -1.96 -19.20
CA PHE A 223 6.02 -1.50 -18.65
C PHE A 223 4.84 -2.34 -19.15
N LEU A 224 4.76 -2.60 -20.46
CA LEU A 224 3.69 -3.42 -21.04
C LEU A 224 3.79 -4.89 -20.62
N LEU A 225 4.99 -5.42 -20.39
CA LEU A 225 5.15 -6.77 -19.84
C LEU A 225 4.60 -6.90 -18.43
N GLU A 226 4.65 -5.85 -17.62
CA GLU A 226 4.16 -5.87 -16.24
C GLU A 226 2.67 -5.55 -16.13
N ASN A 227 2.15 -4.67 -16.99
CA ASN A 227 0.80 -4.11 -16.82
C ASN A 227 -0.11 -4.32 -18.05
N GLY A 228 0.30 -5.16 -19.00
CA GLY A 228 -0.36 -5.30 -20.31
C GLY A 228 -1.87 -5.52 -20.26
N PRO A 229 -2.41 -6.48 -19.49
CA PRO A 229 -3.85 -6.73 -19.41
C PRO A 229 -4.65 -5.54 -18.88
N GLU A 230 -4.09 -4.79 -17.92
CA GLU A 230 -4.73 -3.63 -17.28
C GLU A 230 -4.75 -2.41 -18.21
N PHE A 231 -3.70 -2.20 -19.00
CA PHE A 231 -3.60 -1.11 -19.98
C PHE A 231 -3.60 -1.64 -21.42
N TYR A 232 -4.60 -2.44 -21.76
CA TYR A 232 -4.65 -3.13 -23.05
C TYR A 232 -4.72 -2.16 -24.24
N GLU A 233 -5.28 -0.96 -24.08
CA GLU A 233 -5.25 0.10 -25.10
C GLU A 233 -3.82 0.56 -25.42
N LEU A 234 -2.95 0.66 -24.41
CA LEU A 234 -1.54 1.03 -24.60
C LEU A 234 -0.75 -0.09 -25.30
N VAL A 235 -1.08 -1.36 -25.02
CA VAL A 235 -0.55 -2.49 -25.79
C VAL A 235 -0.94 -2.36 -27.26
N GLY A 236 -2.20 -2.02 -27.55
CA GLY A 236 -2.68 -1.79 -28.92
C GLY A 236 -1.94 -0.63 -29.61
N LEU A 237 -1.79 0.50 -28.93
CA LEU A 237 -1.08 1.68 -29.42
C LEU A 237 0.38 1.35 -29.77
N TYR A 238 1.09 0.68 -28.86
CA TYR A 238 2.48 0.31 -29.04
C TYR A 238 2.68 -0.69 -30.18
N LEU A 239 1.80 -1.69 -30.30
CA LEU A 239 1.81 -2.65 -31.40
C LEU A 239 1.54 -1.98 -32.75
N SER A 240 0.62 -1.01 -32.81
CA SER A 240 0.34 -0.23 -34.01
C SER A 240 1.56 0.56 -34.46
N ASP A 241 2.18 1.30 -33.53
CA ASP A 241 3.39 2.10 -33.81
C ASP A 241 4.56 1.21 -34.26
N LEU A 242 4.82 0.08 -33.61
CA LEU A 242 5.82 -0.88 -34.07
C LEU A 242 5.50 -1.43 -35.47
N SER A 243 4.22 -1.67 -35.78
CA SER A 243 3.79 -2.18 -37.08
C SER A 243 4.03 -1.14 -38.18
N GLU A 244 3.72 0.12 -37.92
CA GLU A 244 4.00 1.25 -38.82
C GLU A 244 5.50 1.42 -39.07
N ARG A 245 6.32 1.22 -38.03
CA ARG A 245 7.78 1.20 -38.13
C ARG A 245 8.33 -0.08 -38.78
N GLY A 246 7.49 -1.08 -39.03
CA GLY A 246 7.88 -2.37 -39.61
C GLY A 246 8.68 -3.28 -38.66
N GLU A 247 8.64 -3.04 -37.36
CA GLU A 247 9.40 -3.73 -36.32
C GLU A 247 8.74 -5.05 -35.86
N PHE A 248 8.41 -5.93 -36.82
CA PHE A 248 7.66 -7.17 -36.57
C PHE A 248 8.37 -8.16 -35.62
N ASP A 249 9.70 -8.15 -35.56
CA ASP A 249 10.46 -9.00 -34.64
C ASP A 249 10.23 -8.60 -33.17
N LYS A 250 10.10 -7.29 -32.90
CA LYS A 250 9.77 -6.79 -31.57
C LYS A 250 8.33 -7.12 -31.19
N ILE A 251 7.40 -6.96 -32.13
CA ILE A 251 6.00 -7.35 -31.96
C ILE A 251 5.90 -8.82 -31.54
N GLN A 252 6.57 -9.72 -32.26
CA GLN A 252 6.56 -11.16 -31.93
C GLN A 252 7.23 -11.47 -30.59
N THR A 253 8.28 -10.71 -30.25
CA THR A 253 8.95 -10.84 -28.94
C THR A 253 8.03 -10.42 -27.79
N LEU A 254 7.34 -9.29 -27.93
CA LEU A 254 6.37 -8.81 -26.94
C LEU A 254 5.21 -9.80 -26.79
N TYR A 255 4.62 -10.21 -27.92
CA TYR A 255 3.55 -11.20 -27.96
C TYR A 255 3.93 -12.48 -27.21
N ARG A 256 5.11 -13.06 -27.51
CA ARG A 256 5.57 -14.28 -26.85
C ARG A 256 5.65 -14.10 -25.34
N LYS A 257 6.34 -13.04 -24.88
CA LYS A 257 6.53 -12.79 -23.45
C LYS A 257 5.22 -12.52 -22.71
N LEU A 258 4.28 -11.79 -23.34
CA LEU A 258 2.96 -11.57 -22.75
C LEU A 258 2.16 -12.86 -22.64
N THR A 259 2.20 -13.72 -23.66
CA THR A 259 1.52 -15.04 -23.61
C THR A 259 2.20 -16.06 -22.70
N GLU A 260 3.48 -15.88 -22.38
CA GLU A 260 4.18 -16.69 -21.37
C GLU A 260 3.77 -16.29 -19.94
N LYS A 261 3.34 -15.02 -19.77
CA LYS A 261 3.03 -14.44 -18.46
C LYS A 261 1.53 -14.43 -18.14
N TYR A 262 0.67 -14.25 -19.14
CA TYR A 262 -0.77 -14.11 -18.98
C TYR A 262 -1.52 -15.14 -19.81
N ASP A 263 -2.30 -15.99 -19.13
CA ASP A 263 -2.97 -17.14 -19.76
C ASP A 263 -4.21 -16.76 -20.60
N ASP A 264 -4.88 -15.64 -20.29
CA ASP A 264 -6.18 -15.27 -20.88
C ASP A 264 -6.24 -13.80 -21.35
N PHE A 265 -5.19 -13.29 -22.00
CA PHE A 265 -5.14 -11.91 -22.48
C PHE A 265 -5.87 -11.70 -23.82
N LEU A 266 -7.21 -11.60 -23.77
CA LEU A 266 -8.09 -11.49 -24.93
C LEU A 266 -7.66 -10.41 -25.95
N TYR A 267 -7.46 -9.18 -25.49
CA TYR A 267 -7.21 -8.03 -26.38
C TYR A 267 -5.88 -8.13 -27.13
N LEU A 268 -4.86 -8.77 -26.55
CA LEU A 268 -3.60 -9.04 -27.24
C LEU A 268 -3.83 -9.80 -28.54
N TYR A 269 -4.68 -10.83 -28.52
CA TYR A 269 -5.00 -11.59 -29.74
C TYR A 269 -5.76 -10.75 -30.76
N VAL A 270 -6.65 -9.85 -30.31
CA VAL A 270 -7.36 -8.91 -31.20
C VAL A 270 -6.38 -7.96 -31.90
N TYR A 271 -5.45 -7.36 -31.16
CA TYR A 271 -4.44 -6.46 -31.73
C TYR A 271 -3.50 -7.18 -32.68
N MET A 272 -3.05 -8.39 -32.32
CA MET A 272 -2.23 -9.21 -33.22
C MET A 272 -2.98 -9.56 -34.52
N GLY A 273 -4.28 -9.86 -34.42
CA GLY A 273 -5.13 -10.03 -35.61
C GLY A 273 -5.17 -8.77 -36.48
N GLY A 274 -5.26 -7.58 -35.87
CA GLY A 274 -5.22 -6.30 -36.57
C GLY A 274 -3.88 -6.02 -37.25
N VAL A 275 -2.76 -6.20 -36.54
CA VAL A 275 -1.39 -5.96 -37.04
C VAL A 275 -1.10 -6.79 -38.29
N TYR A 276 -1.55 -8.05 -38.32
CA TYR A 276 -1.27 -8.95 -39.45
C TYR A 276 -2.36 -8.94 -40.52
N LEU A 277 -3.44 -8.16 -40.35
CA LEU A 277 -4.64 -8.23 -41.20
C LEU A 277 -4.32 -8.08 -42.69
N GLU A 278 -3.50 -7.09 -43.04
CA GLU A 278 -3.11 -6.81 -44.43
C GLU A 278 -1.83 -7.56 -44.85
N LYS A 279 -0.99 -7.93 -43.88
CA LYS A 279 0.33 -8.52 -44.13
C LYS A 279 0.27 -10.03 -44.32
N ASP A 280 -0.44 -10.72 -43.44
CA ASP A 280 -0.64 -12.16 -43.44
C ASP A 280 -2.07 -12.48 -42.94
N PRO A 281 -3.06 -12.45 -43.85
CA PRO A 281 -4.46 -12.69 -43.50
C PRO A 281 -4.69 -14.06 -42.85
N SER A 282 -3.86 -15.06 -43.14
CA SER A 282 -3.96 -16.40 -42.53
C SER A 282 -3.51 -16.38 -41.08
N LEU A 283 -2.40 -15.69 -40.79
CA LEU A 283 -1.93 -15.50 -39.42
C LEU A 283 -2.90 -14.62 -38.62
N ALA A 284 -3.39 -13.52 -39.21
CA ALA A 284 -4.41 -12.67 -38.60
C ALA A 284 -5.66 -13.45 -38.20
N LYS A 285 -6.13 -14.33 -39.09
CA LYS A 285 -7.26 -15.23 -38.81
C LYS A 285 -6.99 -16.12 -37.60
N SER A 286 -5.80 -16.71 -37.49
CA SER A 286 -5.45 -17.57 -36.35
C SER A 286 -5.47 -16.82 -35.02
N TYR A 287 -5.11 -15.53 -35.01
CA TYR A 287 -5.20 -14.70 -33.81
C TYR A 287 -6.65 -14.39 -33.43
N PHE A 288 -7.53 -14.11 -34.40
CA PHE A 288 -8.96 -13.94 -34.11
C PHE A 288 -9.63 -15.24 -33.64
N GLU A 289 -9.19 -16.40 -34.13
CA GLU A 289 -9.64 -17.71 -33.63
C GLU A 289 -9.22 -17.92 -32.17
N LYS A 290 -7.98 -17.53 -31.79
CA LYS A 290 -7.54 -17.53 -30.40
C LYS A 290 -8.31 -16.55 -29.53
N ALA A 291 -8.58 -15.34 -30.02
CA ALA A 291 -9.41 -14.36 -29.31
C ALA A 291 -10.80 -14.93 -29.02
N LEU A 292 -11.39 -15.65 -29.98
CA LEU A 292 -12.67 -16.33 -29.80
C LEU A 292 -12.60 -17.44 -28.72
N GLU A 293 -11.54 -18.24 -28.72
CA GLU A 293 -11.33 -19.28 -27.70
C GLU A 293 -11.15 -18.68 -26.30
N THR A 294 -10.37 -17.61 -26.16
CA THR A 294 -10.18 -16.89 -24.90
C THR A 294 -11.47 -16.23 -24.42
N LEU A 295 -12.24 -15.63 -25.33
CA LEU A 295 -13.55 -15.05 -25.02
C LEU A 295 -14.54 -16.07 -24.45
N ASP A 296 -14.46 -17.31 -24.90
CA ASP A 296 -15.33 -18.40 -24.42
C ASP A 296 -14.95 -18.88 -23.01
N ARG A 297 -13.71 -18.60 -22.56
CA ARG A 297 -13.16 -18.99 -21.25
C ARG A 297 -13.20 -17.88 -20.20
N THR A 298 -13.31 -16.61 -20.60
CA THR A 298 -13.34 -15.48 -19.64
C THR A 298 -14.72 -15.32 -19.00
N ASP A 299 -14.74 -15.12 -17.68
CA ASP A 299 -15.95 -14.85 -16.90
C ASP A 299 -16.13 -13.36 -16.55
N GLU A 300 -15.20 -12.51 -16.97
CA GLU A 300 -15.15 -11.09 -16.60
C GLU A 300 -16.12 -10.21 -17.42
N LEU A 301 -16.64 -10.73 -18.53
CA LEU A 301 -17.53 -10.00 -19.43
C LEU A 301 -19.00 -10.39 -19.25
N SER A 302 -19.88 -9.38 -19.26
CA SER A 302 -21.32 -9.58 -19.32
C SER A 302 -21.74 -10.42 -20.54
N ASP A 303 -22.82 -11.19 -20.42
CA ASP A 303 -23.35 -12.02 -21.51
C ASP A 303 -23.59 -11.22 -22.80
N SER A 304 -24.12 -9.99 -22.67
CA SER A 304 -24.36 -9.12 -23.83
C SER A 304 -23.08 -8.67 -24.51
N THR A 305 -22.05 -8.30 -23.76
CA THR A 305 -20.75 -7.87 -24.34
C THR A 305 -20.08 -9.07 -25.02
N ARG A 306 -20.14 -10.24 -24.39
CA ARG A 306 -19.58 -11.49 -24.92
C ARG A 306 -20.23 -11.88 -26.24
N GLU A 307 -21.57 -11.83 -26.34
CA GLU A 307 -22.28 -12.14 -27.58
C GLU A 307 -21.92 -11.19 -28.73
N VAL A 308 -21.78 -9.89 -28.44
CA VAL A 308 -21.38 -8.88 -29.44
C VAL A 308 -19.96 -9.14 -29.94
N LEU A 309 -18.99 -9.30 -29.04
CA LEU A 309 -17.59 -9.58 -29.42
C LEU A 309 -17.47 -10.90 -30.18
N ARG A 310 -18.18 -11.95 -29.74
CA ARG A 310 -18.23 -13.25 -30.42
C ARG A 310 -18.72 -13.10 -31.86
N ALA A 311 -19.82 -12.36 -32.07
CA ALA A 311 -20.35 -12.11 -33.41
C ALA A 311 -19.37 -11.31 -34.29
N GLN A 312 -18.66 -10.33 -33.72
CA GLN A 312 -17.65 -9.56 -34.42
C GLN A 312 -16.45 -10.42 -34.85
N PHE A 313 -15.90 -11.24 -33.95
CA PHE A 313 -14.79 -12.14 -34.27
C PHE A 313 -15.17 -13.16 -35.34
N LEU A 314 -16.33 -13.80 -35.21
CA LEU A 314 -16.83 -14.73 -36.23
C LEU A 314 -16.99 -14.07 -37.61
N ASN A 315 -17.43 -12.80 -37.64
CA ASN A 315 -17.53 -12.04 -38.89
C ASN A 315 -16.16 -11.71 -39.49
N LEU A 316 -15.19 -11.29 -38.67
CA LEU A 316 -13.82 -11.03 -39.10
C LEU A 316 -13.15 -12.29 -39.65
N ILE A 317 -13.23 -13.41 -38.93
CA ILE A 317 -12.72 -14.72 -39.36
C ILE A 317 -13.33 -15.14 -40.70
N LYS A 318 -14.63 -14.93 -40.90
CA LYS A 318 -15.32 -15.29 -42.15
C LYS A 318 -14.90 -14.43 -43.35
N LYS A 319 -14.52 -13.18 -43.11
CA LYS A 319 -14.02 -12.25 -44.15
C LYS A 319 -12.58 -12.56 -44.55
N LEU A 320 -11.79 -13.12 -43.63
CA LEU A 320 -10.43 -13.60 -43.86
C LEU A 320 -10.48 -15.02 -44.44
N LYS A 321 -10.67 -15.09 -45.76
CA LYS A 321 -10.70 -16.35 -46.51
C LYS A 321 -9.31 -16.85 -46.87
#